data_AF-B8FVR7-F1
#
_entry.id   AF-B8FVR7-F1
#
_cell.length_a   1.000
_cell.length_b   1.000
_cell.length_c   1.000
_cell.angle_alpha   90.00
_cell.angle_beta   90.00
_cell.angle_gamma   90.00
#
_symmetry.space_group_name_H-M   'P 1'
#
loop_
_entity.id
_entity.type
_entity.pdbx_description
1 polymer ?
#
loop_
_entity_poly.entity_id
_entity_poly.type
_entity_poly.pdbx_seq_one_letter_code
_entity_poly.pdbx_strand_id
1 'polypeptide(L)'
;MRDCLIFFIAYVVLVVSFYFIAGDSLQRVINITDMVDAKTTSGEITTERTVKQDFIMRNDTLEYLVVKGATYDRENNDTLLITILDQQGTALATSELDTKGLENGDDWTISLSNPIFGVKGQTLTLVVRSERGTPGNAVTFVYGDSYAASRFEVGAQIPENELLRVDDVPLDGTLCLSVVSSTKLAFGQYYWYGAATVGVLLLIYLIVIVVNTKRGKETGIVRLVSFFERYSFLIKQLVSRDFKNKYKRSALGVLWSFLNPLLTMLVLYLVFSTLFQSNIRNYPVYLLSGLVCWNFFSEASSMCLMSITGNAALLTKVYVPMFIYPLSRAISSLINFLLALVPLFAVLIITKVSLTAEFFLLPFGIVCLFLFSLGIGLILASSMVFFRDTQFLWGVIAMLWMYLTPIFYLESIIPRQWMLLYKMNPMYHIISFFRIILIENVSPEPKAYLLCLLAAIIPLTVGIIIFKKTKDKFILYI
;
A
#
# COMPACT_ATOMS: atom_id res chain seq x y z
N MET A 1 10.45 37.22 -2.35
CA MET A 1 9.41 37.25 -3.41
C MET A 1 9.68 36.18 -4.46
N ARG A 2 10.91 36.10 -5.00
CA ARG A 2 11.34 35.02 -5.91
C ARG A 2 11.11 33.61 -5.35
N ASP A 3 11.52 33.34 -4.10
CA ASP A 3 11.39 32.00 -3.53
C ASP A 3 9.92 31.59 -3.30
N CYS A 4 9.07 32.54 -2.88
CA CYS A 4 7.63 32.30 -2.76
C CYS A 4 6.98 31.96 -4.12
N LEU A 5 7.41 32.61 -5.20
CA LEU A 5 6.94 32.29 -6.56
C LEU A 5 7.37 30.88 -6.98
N ILE A 6 8.62 30.49 -6.69
CA ILE A 6 9.12 29.14 -6.96
C ILE A 6 8.30 28.09 -6.19
N PHE A 7 7.99 28.33 -4.91
CA PHE A 7 7.13 27.43 -4.12
C PHE A 7 5.72 27.29 -4.72
N PHE A 8 5.12 28.39 -5.17
CA PHE A 8 3.80 28.32 -5.80
C PHE A 8 3.83 27.58 -7.15
N ILE A 9 4.84 27.82 -7.99
CA ILE A 9 5.02 27.08 -9.25
C ILE A 9 5.24 25.60 -8.97
N ALA A 10 6.07 25.25 -7.99
CA ALA A 10 6.30 23.87 -7.58
C ALA A 10 5.00 23.19 -7.11
N TYR A 11 4.15 23.90 -6.37
CA TYR A 11 2.82 23.41 -5.97
C TYR A 11 1.93 23.12 -7.20
N VAL A 12 1.85 24.05 -8.16
CA VAL A 12 1.04 23.86 -9.38
C VAL A 12 1.55 22.67 -10.19
N VAL A 13 2.88 22.57 -10.38
CA VAL A 13 3.48 21.43 -11.08
C VAL A 13 3.15 20.12 -10.36
N LEU A 14 3.28 20.07 -9.04
CA LEU A 14 2.99 18.87 -8.25
C LEU A 14 1.52 18.45 -8.37
N VAL A 15 0.57 19.38 -8.29
CA VAL A 15 -0.87 19.12 -8.44
C VAL A 15 -1.20 18.57 -9.83
N VAL A 16 -0.62 19.17 -10.87
CA VAL A 16 -0.87 18.73 -12.25
C VAL A 16 -0.24 17.36 -12.48
N SER A 17 1.03 17.17 -12.09
CA SER A 17 1.73 15.89 -12.18
C SER A 17 0.99 14.80 -11.42
N PHE A 18 0.52 15.08 -10.20
CA PHE A 18 -0.25 14.12 -9.41
C PHE A 18 -1.53 13.66 -10.13
N TYR A 19 -2.28 14.58 -10.74
CA TYR A 19 -3.49 14.23 -11.49
C TYR A 19 -3.19 13.28 -12.65
N PHE A 20 -2.13 13.54 -13.42
CA PHE A 20 -1.74 12.68 -14.55
C PHE A 20 -1.16 11.34 -14.10
N ILE A 21 -0.36 11.32 -13.03
CA ILE A 21 0.25 10.09 -12.53
C ILE A 21 -0.81 9.20 -11.85
N ALA A 22 -1.75 9.79 -11.12
CA ALA A 22 -2.74 9.02 -10.40
C ALA A 22 -3.92 8.56 -11.28
N GLY A 23 -4.14 9.21 -12.43
CA GLY A 23 -4.97 8.73 -13.52
C GLY A 23 -6.35 8.22 -13.09
N ASP A 24 -6.69 7.00 -13.53
CA ASP A 24 -7.99 6.37 -13.26
C ASP A 24 -8.19 6.02 -11.78
N SER A 25 -7.11 5.82 -11.01
CA SER A 25 -7.20 5.45 -9.59
C SER A 25 -7.75 6.59 -8.73
N LEU A 26 -7.72 7.84 -9.21
CA LEU A 26 -8.40 8.97 -8.56
C LEU A 26 -9.90 8.98 -8.77
N GLN A 27 -10.35 8.40 -9.89
CA GLN A 27 -11.74 8.48 -10.34
C GLN A 27 -12.52 7.22 -9.99
N ARG A 28 -11.87 6.06 -9.94
CA ARG A 28 -12.51 4.77 -9.69
C ARG A 28 -11.63 3.87 -8.85
N VAL A 29 -12.27 3.07 -8.01
CA VAL A 29 -11.63 1.95 -7.31
C VAL A 29 -12.10 0.66 -7.95
N ILE A 30 -11.16 -0.13 -8.44
CA ILE A 30 -11.42 -1.49 -8.94
C ILE A 30 -11.43 -2.43 -7.74
N ASN A 31 -12.48 -3.23 -7.63
CA ASN A 31 -12.63 -4.25 -6.60
C ASN A 31 -12.81 -5.59 -7.31
N ILE A 32 -12.00 -6.56 -6.89
CA ILE A 32 -11.97 -7.92 -7.42
C ILE A 32 -12.41 -8.84 -6.28
N THR A 33 -13.40 -9.70 -6.51
CA THR A 33 -13.81 -10.69 -5.49
C THR A 33 -12.89 -11.91 -5.52
N ASP A 34 -12.60 -12.48 -4.36
CA ASP A 34 -11.84 -13.73 -4.27
C ASP A 34 -12.59 -14.89 -4.93
N MET A 35 -11.88 -15.73 -5.69
CA MET A 35 -12.43 -16.98 -6.20
C MET A 35 -12.45 -18.04 -5.11
N VAL A 36 -13.40 -18.97 -5.22
CA VAL A 36 -13.41 -20.21 -4.46
C VAL A 36 -12.37 -21.18 -5.05
N ASP A 37 -11.77 -22.03 -4.23
CA ASP A 37 -10.81 -23.03 -4.69
C ASP A 37 -11.45 -24.02 -5.66
N ALA A 38 -10.68 -24.43 -6.66
CA ALA A 38 -11.10 -25.41 -7.64
C ALA A 38 -11.30 -26.79 -6.99
N LYS A 39 -12.54 -27.29 -6.98
CA LYS A 39 -12.87 -28.63 -6.47
C LYS A 39 -13.17 -29.62 -7.59
N THR A 40 -14.09 -29.25 -8.49
CA THR A 40 -14.55 -30.13 -9.57
C THR A 40 -15.13 -29.31 -10.73
N THR A 41 -15.56 -29.99 -11.80
CA THR A 41 -16.04 -29.36 -13.03
C THR A 41 -17.57 -29.45 -13.18
N SER A 42 -18.17 -28.43 -13.79
CA SER A 42 -19.62 -28.34 -14.06
C SER A 42 -20.13 -29.38 -15.07
N GLY A 43 -19.21 -30.11 -15.72
CA GLY A 43 -19.48 -30.92 -16.90
C GLY A 43 -19.40 -30.11 -18.19
N GLU A 44 -19.19 -30.82 -19.31
CA GLU A 44 -19.11 -30.21 -20.66
C GLU A 44 -20.38 -29.41 -20.97
N ILE A 45 -20.20 -28.16 -21.40
CA ILE A 45 -21.27 -27.21 -21.73
C ILE A 45 -21.65 -27.41 -23.20
N THR A 46 -22.57 -28.34 -23.45
CA THR A 46 -23.13 -28.56 -24.79
C THR A 46 -24.24 -27.56 -25.09
N THR A 47 -24.71 -27.52 -26.34
CA THR A 47 -25.81 -26.63 -26.77
C THR A 47 -27.12 -26.80 -25.97
N GLU A 48 -27.35 -27.98 -25.41
CA GLU A 48 -28.52 -28.28 -24.57
C GLU A 48 -28.32 -27.88 -23.11
N ARG A 49 -27.09 -27.62 -22.67
CA ARG A 49 -26.77 -27.29 -21.28
C ARG A 49 -26.68 -25.80 -21.05
N THR A 50 -27.27 -25.35 -19.95
CA THR A 50 -27.17 -23.97 -19.48
C THR A 50 -26.57 -23.93 -18.09
N VAL A 51 -25.51 -23.13 -17.92
CA VAL A 51 -24.91 -22.86 -16.62
C VAL A 51 -25.40 -21.50 -16.12
N LYS A 52 -25.92 -21.45 -14.90
CA LYS A 52 -26.39 -20.22 -14.24
C LYS A 52 -25.72 -20.02 -12.89
N GLN A 53 -25.28 -18.81 -12.62
CA GLN A 53 -24.69 -18.41 -11.33
C GLN A 53 -25.23 -17.04 -10.93
N ASP A 54 -25.89 -16.97 -9.78
CA ASP A 54 -26.34 -15.72 -9.18
C ASP A 54 -25.21 -15.12 -8.34
N PHE A 55 -25.03 -13.80 -8.42
CA PHE A 55 -24.06 -13.07 -7.61
C PHE A 55 -24.56 -11.67 -7.26
N ILE A 56 -24.21 -11.20 -6.06
CA ILE A 56 -24.65 -9.88 -5.57
C ILE A 56 -23.60 -8.82 -5.91
N MET A 57 -24.03 -7.78 -6.61
CA MET A 57 -23.19 -6.63 -6.91
C MET A 57 -23.02 -5.74 -5.69
N ARG A 58 -21.78 -5.62 -5.20
CA ARG A 58 -21.45 -4.75 -4.05
C ARG A 58 -21.12 -3.32 -4.46
N ASN A 59 -20.80 -3.11 -5.74
CA ASN A 59 -20.27 -1.86 -6.29
C ASN A 59 -21.14 -1.35 -7.45
N ASP A 60 -20.92 -0.09 -7.84
CA ASP A 60 -21.79 0.64 -8.76
C ASP A 60 -21.71 0.18 -10.21
N THR A 61 -20.56 -0.36 -10.63
CA THR A 61 -20.32 -0.74 -12.03
C THR A 61 -19.76 -2.14 -12.11
N LEU A 62 -20.29 -2.97 -13.02
CA LEU A 62 -19.67 -4.23 -13.43
C LEU A 62 -18.80 -3.96 -14.67
N GLU A 63 -17.51 -4.29 -14.57
CA GLU A 63 -16.55 -4.07 -15.67
C GLU A 63 -16.38 -5.34 -16.50
N TYR A 64 -15.99 -6.45 -15.86
CA TYR A 64 -15.83 -7.75 -16.49
C TYR A 64 -15.89 -8.87 -15.44
N LEU A 65 -15.96 -10.11 -15.90
CA LEU A 65 -15.94 -11.30 -15.04
C LEU A 65 -14.72 -12.14 -15.39
N VAL A 66 -14.15 -12.82 -14.41
CA VAL A 66 -13.09 -13.82 -14.62
C VAL A 66 -13.60 -15.15 -14.12
N VAL A 67 -13.51 -16.18 -14.93
CA VAL A 67 -13.98 -17.54 -14.60
C VAL A 67 -12.88 -18.54 -14.85
N LYS A 68 -12.75 -19.53 -13.96
CA LYS A 68 -11.86 -20.66 -14.22
C LYS A 68 -12.56 -21.72 -15.04
N GLY A 69 -11.95 -22.09 -16.16
CA GLY A 69 -12.46 -23.13 -17.05
C GLY A 69 -11.42 -24.21 -17.35
N ALA A 70 -11.89 -25.31 -17.91
CA ALA A 70 -11.04 -26.41 -18.37
C ALA A 70 -11.45 -26.83 -19.78
N THR A 71 -10.44 -27.04 -20.61
CA THR A 71 -10.55 -27.55 -22.00
C THR A 71 -10.25 -29.05 -22.07
N TYR A 72 -9.87 -29.68 -20.95
CA TYR A 72 -9.40 -31.07 -20.90
C TYR A 72 -8.20 -31.33 -21.81
N ASP A 73 -7.34 -30.33 -22.01
CA ASP A 73 -6.19 -30.36 -22.93
C ASP A 73 -6.57 -30.64 -24.39
N ARG A 74 -7.76 -30.17 -24.82
CA ARG A 74 -8.28 -30.30 -26.18
C ARG A 74 -8.29 -28.95 -26.90
N GLU A 75 -8.20 -28.99 -28.23
CA GLU A 75 -8.56 -27.82 -29.05
C GLU A 75 -10.08 -27.78 -29.22
N ASN A 76 -10.75 -26.98 -28.40
CA ASN A 76 -12.19 -26.76 -28.48
C ASN A 76 -12.53 -25.67 -29.49
N ASN A 77 -13.42 -25.98 -30.43
CA ASN A 77 -13.93 -25.02 -31.41
C ASN A 77 -15.42 -24.76 -31.16
N ASP A 78 -15.69 -23.83 -30.27
CA ASP A 78 -17.02 -23.42 -29.83
C ASP A 78 -17.02 -21.92 -29.49
N THR A 79 -18.22 -21.34 -29.43
CA THR A 79 -18.42 -19.96 -28.98
C THR A 79 -19.42 -19.99 -27.84
N LEU A 80 -18.97 -19.52 -26.67
CA LEU A 80 -19.81 -19.40 -25.49
C LEU A 80 -20.54 -18.06 -25.55
N LEU A 81 -21.87 -18.12 -25.56
CA LEU A 81 -22.74 -16.98 -25.38
C LEU A 81 -22.94 -16.74 -23.88
N ILE A 82 -22.41 -15.63 -23.40
CA ILE A 82 -22.46 -15.26 -21.99
C ILE A 82 -23.41 -14.07 -21.85
N THR A 83 -24.49 -14.25 -21.09
CA THR A 83 -25.51 -13.23 -20.87
C THR A 83 -25.62 -12.91 -19.39
N ILE A 84 -25.63 -11.63 -19.07
CA ILE A 84 -25.88 -11.13 -17.72
C ILE A 84 -27.32 -10.67 -17.64
N LEU A 85 -28.09 -11.25 -16.72
CA LEU A 85 -29.48 -10.93 -16.47
C LEU A 85 -29.64 -10.14 -15.17
N ASP A 86 -30.61 -9.22 -15.13
CA ASP A 86 -31.10 -8.60 -13.89
C ASP A 86 -32.04 -9.55 -13.11
N GLN A 87 -32.42 -9.20 -11.89
CA GLN A 87 -33.40 -9.91 -11.05
C GLN A 87 -34.74 -10.18 -11.75
N GLN A 88 -35.11 -9.34 -12.73
CA GLN A 88 -36.33 -9.50 -13.53
C GLN A 88 -36.14 -10.40 -14.76
N GLY A 89 -34.95 -10.97 -14.97
CA GLY A 89 -34.63 -11.82 -16.12
C GLY A 89 -34.36 -11.05 -17.43
N THR A 90 -34.19 -9.73 -17.36
CA THR A 90 -33.86 -8.90 -18.54
C THR A 90 -32.36 -8.93 -18.80
N ALA A 91 -31.95 -9.15 -20.06
CA ALA A 91 -30.55 -9.14 -20.44
C ALA A 91 -29.96 -7.73 -20.39
N LEU A 92 -28.96 -7.54 -19.53
CA LEU A 92 -28.23 -6.28 -19.36
C LEU A 92 -27.01 -6.21 -20.28
N ALA A 93 -26.35 -7.34 -20.52
CA ALA A 93 -25.23 -7.45 -21.45
C ALA A 93 -25.13 -8.87 -22.00
N THR A 94 -24.65 -8.98 -23.24
CA THR A 94 -24.28 -10.24 -23.87
C THR A 94 -22.88 -10.10 -24.44
N SER A 95 -22.05 -11.11 -24.21
CA SER A 95 -20.68 -11.21 -24.70
C SER A 95 -20.43 -12.61 -25.24
N GLU A 96 -19.63 -12.70 -26.30
CA GLU A 96 -19.20 -13.96 -26.89
C GLU A 96 -17.76 -14.24 -26.45
N LEU A 97 -17.48 -15.48 -26.06
CA LEU A 97 -16.14 -15.96 -25.76
C LEU A 97 -15.80 -17.12 -26.70
N ASP A 98 -14.81 -16.91 -27.57
CA ASP A 98 -14.28 -17.96 -28.44
C ASP A 98 -13.44 -18.92 -27.58
N THR A 99 -13.74 -20.23 -27.67
CA THR A 99 -13.00 -21.25 -26.92
C THR A 99 -11.67 -21.62 -27.58
N LYS A 100 -11.44 -21.18 -28.82
CA LYS A 100 -10.25 -21.50 -29.58
C LYS A 100 -9.02 -20.80 -29.00
N GLY A 101 -8.07 -21.60 -28.49
CA GLY A 101 -6.83 -21.09 -27.91
C GLY A 101 -6.91 -20.80 -26.40
N LEU A 102 -7.98 -21.22 -25.72
CA LEU A 102 -8.04 -21.21 -24.26
C LEU A 102 -7.15 -22.33 -23.68
N GLU A 103 -6.29 -21.99 -22.73
CA GLU A 103 -5.47 -22.96 -21.99
C GLU A 103 -6.28 -23.63 -20.87
N ASN A 104 -5.91 -24.88 -20.55
CA ASN A 104 -6.63 -25.72 -19.59
C ASN A 104 -6.32 -25.28 -18.14
N GLY A 105 -7.35 -24.99 -17.35
CA GLY A 105 -7.21 -24.63 -15.93
C GLY A 105 -6.83 -23.16 -15.68
N ASP A 106 -6.75 -22.37 -16.75
CA ASP A 106 -6.47 -20.93 -16.72
C ASP A 106 -7.70 -20.08 -16.40
N ASP A 107 -7.43 -18.83 -16.02
CA ASP A 107 -8.46 -17.84 -15.70
C ASP A 107 -8.92 -17.16 -16.98
N TRP A 108 -10.15 -17.44 -17.41
CA TRP A 108 -10.73 -16.88 -18.64
C TRP A 108 -11.46 -15.57 -18.33
N THR A 109 -11.07 -14.52 -19.05
CA THR A 109 -11.68 -13.18 -18.89
C THR A 109 -12.88 -13.01 -19.81
N ILE A 110 -14.04 -12.81 -19.23
CA ILE A 110 -15.29 -12.49 -19.92
C ILE A 110 -15.40 -10.97 -20.04
N SER A 111 -15.02 -10.45 -21.19
CA SER A 111 -15.11 -9.02 -21.49
C SER A 111 -16.55 -8.65 -21.87
N LEU A 112 -17.11 -7.66 -21.18
CA LEU A 112 -18.42 -7.10 -21.55
C LEU A 112 -18.25 -6.07 -22.67
N SER A 113 -19.22 -5.99 -23.58
CA SER A 113 -19.23 -5.01 -24.67
C SER A 113 -19.28 -3.56 -24.15
N ASN A 114 -19.99 -3.33 -23.04
CA ASN A 114 -19.96 -2.10 -22.26
C ASN A 114 -20.07 -2.43 -20.76
N PRO A 115 -19.43 -1.64 -19.87
CA PRO A 115 -19.63 -1.77 -18.44
C PRO A 115 -21.10 -1.52 -18.05
N ILE A 116 -21.62 -2.31 -17.11
CA ILE A 116 -23.00 -2.18 -16.64
C ILE A 116 -23.02 -1.26 -15.42
N PHE A 117 -23.70 -0.12 -15.53
CA PHE A 117 -23.76 0.91 -14.47
C PHE A 117 -25.02 0.80 -13.62
N GLY A 118 -24.93 1.22 -12.36
CA GLY A 118 -26.10 1.39 -11.48
C GLY A 118 -26.60 0.10 -10.83
N VAL A 119 -25.77 -0.95 -10.81
CA VAL A 119 -26.14 -2.30 -10.37
C VAL A 119 -25.87 -2.57 -8.88
N LYS A 120 -25.47 -1.55 -8.12
CA LYS A 120 -25.13 -1.73 -6.70
C LYS A 120 -26.31 -2.24 -5.88
N GLY A 121 -26.11 -3.35 -5.18
CA GLY A 121 -27.11 -4.01 -4.35
C GLY A 121 -28.07 -4.91 -5.13
N GLN A 122 -27.95 -4.99 -6.45
CA GLN A 122 -28.74 -5.90 -7.28
C GLN A 122 -28.09 -7.28 -7.34
N THR A 123 -28.92 -8.31 -7.47
CA THR A 123 -28.47 -9.67 -7.78
C THR A 123 -28.47 -9.83 -9.29
N LEU A 124 -27.32 -10.14 -9.87
CA LEU A 124 -27.20 -10.42 -11.28
C LEU A 124 -27.04 -11.92 -11.49
N THR A 125 -27.58 -12.43 -12.58
CA THR A 125 -27.44 -13.84 -12.97
C THR A 125 -26.52 -13.92 -14.18
N LEU A 126 -25.40 -14.61 -14.03
CA LEU A 126 -24.56 -15.05 -15.14
C LEU A 126 -25.23 -16.27 -15.78
N VAL A 127 -25.53 -16.21 -17.07
CA VAL A 127 -26.03 -17.33 -17.85
C VAL A 127 -25.04 -17.61 -18.98
N VAL A 128 -24.52 -18.83 -19.03
CA VAL A 128 -23.62 -19.27 -20.09
C VAL A 128 -24.28 -20.38 -20.90
N ARG A 129 -24.24 -20.22 -22.22
CA ARG A 129 -24.71 -21.20 -23.20
C ARG A 129 -23.65 -21.41 -24.27
N SER A 130 -23.61 -22.60 -24.82
CA SER A 130 -22.76 -22.94 -25.95
C SER A 130 -23.55 -22.84 -27.26
N GLU A 131 -22.94 -22.29 -28.31
CA GLU A 131 -23.55 -22.23 -29.64
C GLU A 131 -23.33 -23.50 -30.48
N ARG A 132 -22.16 -24.14 -30.34
CA ARG A 132 -21.73 -25.27 -31.22
C ARG A 132 -21.14 -26.44 -30.43
N GLY A 133 -21.18 -26.40 -29.11
CA GLY A 133 -20.59 -27.38 -28.21
C GLY A 133 -21.27 -28.74 -28.34
N THR A 134 -20.49 -29.72 -28.75
CA THR A 134 -20.85 -31.13 -28.78
C THR A 134 -20.01 -31.90 -27.76
N PRO A 135 -20.49 -33.06 -27.28
CA PRO A 135 -19.68 -33.91 -26.41
C PRO A 135 -18.31 -34.20 -27.01
N GLY A 136 -17.24 -33.98 -26.26
CA GLY A 136 -15.87 -34.12 -26.74
C GLY A 136 -15.22 -32.82 -27.26
N ASN A 137 -16.02 -31.84 -27.69
CA ASN A 137 -15.58 -30.53 -28.21
C ASN A 137 -16.02 -29.35 -27.32
N ALA A 138 -16.88 -29.57 -26.33
CA ALA A 138 -17.30 -28.53 -25.39
C ALA A 138 -16.32 -28.34 -24.23
N VAL A 139 -16.23 -27.12 -23.73
CA VAL A 139 -15.46 -26.75 -22.53
C VAL A 139 -16.29 -26.95 -21.26
N THR A 140 -15.64 -26.90 -20.09
CA THR A 140 -16.31 -26.93 -18.79
C THR A 140 -15.87 -25.77 -17.92
N PHE A 141 -16.72 -25.34 -16.98
CA PHE A 141 -16.31 -24.47 -15.88
C PHE A 141 -15.89 -25.28 -14.67
N VAL A 142 -15.09 -24.65 -13.82
CA VAL A 142 -14.66 -25.18 -12.53
C VAL A 142 -15.46 -24.51 -11.42
N TYR A 143 -15.87 -25.28 -10.42
CA TYR A 143 -16.59 -24.80 -9.25
C TYR A 143 -16.03 -25.44 -7.97
N GLY A 144 -16.37 -24.84 -6.84
CA GLY A 144 -15.97 -25.33 -5.52
C GLY A 144 -16.76 -24.71 -4.38
N ASP A 145 -16.37 -25.04 -3.16
CA ASP A 145 -17.07 -24.65 -1.93
C ASP A 145 -16.14 -24.26 -0.77
N SER A 146 -14.84 -24.03 -1.02
CA SER A 146 -13.85 -23.69 0.01
C SER A 146 -12.88 -22.58 -0.39
N TYR A 147 -12.32 -21.89 0.60
CA TYR A 147 -11.20 -20.97 0.42
C TYR A 147 -9.93 -21.52 1.08
N ALA A 148 -8.79 -21.42 0.39
CA ALA A 148 -7.52 -21.90 0.87
C ALA A 148 -6.96 -20.94 1.93
N ALA A 149 -7.03 -21.35 3.20
CA ALA A 149 -6.37 -20.65 4.30
C ALA A 149 -5.04 -21.35 4.64
N SER A 150 -4.02 -21.13 3.81
CA SER A 150 -2.69 -21.75 3.95
C SER A 150 -2.72 -23.27 3.79
N ARG A 151 -2.80 -24.04 4.89
CA ARG A 151 -2.86 -25.52 4.88
C ARG A 151 -4.24 -26.10 5.19
N PHE A 152 -5.22 -25.24 5.47
CA PHE A 152 -6.56 -25.65 5.83
C PHE A 152 -7.56 -25.08 4.83
N GLU A 153 -8.52 -25.90 4.42
CA GLU A 153 -9.68 -25.46 3.64
C GLU A 153 -10.73 -24.93 4.60
N VAL A 154 -11.17 -23.68 4.37
CA VAL A 154 -12.30 -23.10 5.09
C VAL A 154 -13.50 -23.16 4.17
N GLY A 155 -14.51 -23.95 4.53
CA GLY A 155 -15.77 -24.01 3.78
C GLY A 155 -16.39 -22.62 3.62
N ALA A 156 -16.70 -22.26 2.38
CA ALA A 156 -17.40 -21.03 2.05
C ALA A 156 -18.85 -21.13 2.55
N GLN A 157 -19.29 -20.16 3.34
CA GLN A 157 -20.71 -20.04 3.69
C GLN A 157 -21.45 -19.46 2.49
N ILE A 158 -21.91 -20.34 1.60
CA ILE A 158 -22.60 -19.98 0.35
C ILE A 158 -24.12 -20.01 0.61
N PRO A 159 -24.83 -18.89 0.41
CA PRO A 159 -26.29 -18.87 0.44
C PRO A 159 -26.92 -19.78 -0.63
N GLU A 160 -28.06 -20.42 -0.34
CA GLU A 160 -28.74 -21.32 -1.32
C GLU A 160 -29.09 -20.63 -2.65
N ASN A 161 -29.34 -19.33 -2.62
CA ASN A 161 -29.62 -18.54 -3.81
C ASN A 161 -28.37 -18.23 -4.65
N GLU A 162 -27.16 -18.44 -4.13
CA GLU A 162 -25.89 -18.25 -4.84
C GLU A 162 -25.28 -19.60 -5.28
N LEU A 163 -25.98 -20.73 -5.13
CA LEU A 163 -25.49 -22.02 -5.63
C LEU A 163 -25.46 -22.05 -7.16
N LEU A 164 -24.42 -22.67 -7.70
CA LEU A 164 -24.29 -22.94 -9.14
C LEU A 164 -25.47 -23.80 -9.60
N ARG A 165 -26.11 -23.41 -10.71
CA ARG A 165 -27.18 -24.21 -11.33
C ARG A 165 -26.76 -24.66 -12.71
N VAL A 166 -26.82 -25.96 -12.97
CA VAL A 166 -26.66 -26.53 -14.31
C VAL A 166 -28.01 -27.12 -14.70
N ASP A 167 -28.58 -26.62 -15.79
CA ASP A 167 -29.92 -27.00 -16.27
C ASP A 167 -31.02 -26.81 -15.19
N ASP A 168 -30.89 -25.71 -14.43
CA ASP A 168 -31.75 -25.35 -13.28
C ASP A 168 -31.67 -26.32 -12.07
N VAL A 169 -30.74 -27.29 -12.09
CA VAL A 169 -30.42 -28.15 -10.93
C VAL A 169 -29.30 -27.51 -10.12
N PRO A 170 -29.48 -27.24 -8.81
CA PRO A 170 -28.43 -26.69 -7.96
C PRO A 170 -27.34 -27.73 -7.68
N LEU A 171 -26.08 -27.28 -7.74
CA LEU A 171 -24.89 -28.03 -7.36
C LEU A 171 -24.33 -27.48 -6.04
N ASP A 172 -23.64 -28.35 -5.29
CA ASP A 172 -22.99 -27.98 -4.04
C ASP A 172 -21.70 -27.17 -4.30
N GLY A 173 -21.86 -25.85 -4.46
CA GLY A 173 -20.77 -24.90 -4.61
C GLY A 173 -21.12 -23.70 -5.49
N THR A 174 -20.15 -22.81 -5.68
CA THR A 174 -20.23 -21.70 -6.64
C THR A 174 -19.18 -21.87 -7.72
N LEU A 175 -19.46 -21.32 -8.91
CA LEU A 175 -18.44 -21.22 -9.96
C LEU A 175 -17.19 -20.51 -9.40
N CYS A 176 -16.00 -20.94 -9.81
CA CYS A 176 -14.74 -20.23 -9.56
C CYS A 176 -14.75 -18.91 -10.34
N LEU A 177 -15.52 -17.95 -9.83
CA LEU A 177 -15.87 -16.68 -10.45
C LEU A 177 -15.28 -15.54 -9.62
N SER A 178 -14.55 -14.65 -10.29
CA SER A 178 -14.18 -13.35 -9.77
C SER A 178 -14.96 -12.27 -10.49
N VAL A 179 -15.67 -11.45 -9.72
CA VAL A 179 -16.45 -10.32 -10.22
C VAL A 179 -15.57 -9.08 -10.12
N VAL A 180 -15.21 -8.51 -11.28
CA VAL A 180 -14.43 -7.26 -11.32
C VAL A 180 -15.38 -6.09 -11.49
N SER A 181 -15.42 -5.25 -10.46
CA SER A 181 -16.38 -4.16 -10.34
C SER A 181 -15.69 -2.87 -9.95
N SER A 182 -16.26 -1.73 -10.35
CA SER A 182 -15.70 -0.43 -10.02
C SER A 182 -16.69 0.46 -9.27
N THR A 183 -16.16 1.26 -8.34
CA THR A 183 -16.92 2.29 -7.62
C THR A 183 -16.36 3.65 -8.01
N LYS A 184 -17.24 4.58 -8.43
CA LYS A 184 -16.82 5.95 -8.78
C LYS A 184 -16.52 6.73 -7.50
N LEU A 185 -15.35 7.36 -7.48
CA LEU A 185 -14.92 8.22 -6.38
C LEU A 185 -15.38 9.66 -6.63
N ALA A 186 -16.08 10.24 -5.66
CA ALA A 186 -16.41 11.66 -5.66
C ALA A 186 -15.14 12.55 -5.68
N PHE A 187 -14.03 12.05 -5.12
CA PHE A 187 -12.77 12.78 -5.03
C PHE A 187 -12.24 13.21 -6.41
N GLY A 188 -12.29 12.34 -7.42
CA GLY A 188 -11.83 12.66 -8.77
C GLY A 188 -12.59 13.83 -9.41
N GLN A 189 -13.91 13.91 -9.20
CA GLN A 189 -14.74 15.00 -9.73
C GLN A 189 -14.43 16.35 -9.06
N TYR A 190 -14.21 16.33 -7.74
CA TYR A 190 -13.94 17.55 -6.96
C TYR A 190 -12.46 17.92 -6.87
N TYR A 191 -11.56 17.12 -7.45
CA TYR A 191 -10.12 17.29 -7.34
C TYR A 191 -9.66 18.70 -7.74
N TRP A 192 -10.06 19.18 -8.91
CA TRP A 192 -9.63 20.50 -9.40
C TRP A 192 -10.17 21.66 -8.56
N TYR A 193 -11.39 21.55 -8.04
CA TYR A 193 -11.94 22.54 -7.11
C TYR A 193 -11.16 22.54 -5.78
N GLY A 194 -10.84 21.35 -5.26
CA GLY A 194 -10.00 21.19 -4.07
C GLY A 194 -8.59 21.76 -4.27
N ALA A 195 -7.95 21.44 -5.39
CA ALA A 195 -6.63 21.97 -5.73
C ALA A 195 -6.63 23.50 -5.92
N ALA A 196 -7.66 24.06 -6.58
CA ALA A 196 -7.78 25.51 -6.75
C ALA A 196 -7.95 26.22 -5.40
N THR A 197 -8.81 25.70 -4.52
CA THR A 197 -9.01 26.27 -3.18
C THR A 197 -7.74 26.24 -2.32
N VAL A 198 -7.02 25.11 -2.30
CA VAL A 198 -5.72 25.01 -1.61
C VAL A 198 -4.69 25.95 -2.24
N GLY A 199 -4.65 26.06 -3.57
CA GLY A 199 -3.78 27.00 -4.28
C GLY A 199 -4.06 28.47 -3.91
N VAL A 200 -5.32 28.87 -3.82
CA VAL A 200 -5.71 30.23 -3.40
C VAL A 200 -5.32 30.49 -1.95
N LEU A 201 -5.59 29.55 -1.03
CA LEU A 201 -5.17 29.67 0.37
C LEU A 201 -3.65 29.76 0.50
N LEU A 202 -2.91 28.97 -0.29
CA LEU A 202 -1.45 28.99 -0.32
C LEU A 202 -0.92 30.33 -0.85
N LEU A 203 -1.53 30.90 -1.89
CA LEU A 203 -1.20 32.25 -2.37
C LEU A 203 -1.44 33.32 -1.31
N ILE A 204 -2.61 33.32 -0.68
CA ILE A 204 -2.95 34.27 0.40
C ILE A 204 -1.90 34.15 1.51
N TYR A 205 -1.58 32.92 1.92
CA TYR A 205 -0.61 32.66 2.96
C TYR A 205 0.81 33.12 2.58
N LEU A 206 1.25 32.86 1.34
CA LEU A 206 2.54 33.37 0.82
C LEU A 206 2.58 34.89 0.78
N ILE A 207 1.49 35.56 0.38
CA ILE A 207 1.38 37.02 0.40
C ILE A 207 1.48 37.54 1.84
N VAL A 208 0.78 36.92 2.79
CA VAL A 208 0.86 37.26 4.22
C VAL A 208 2.29 37.12 4.74
N ILE A 209 3.01 36.06 4.36
CA ILE A 209 4.42 35.89 4.70
C ILE A 209 5.25 37.05 4.14
N VAL A 210 5.13 37.37 2.86
CA VAL A 210 5.91 38.45 2.23
C VAL A 210 5.64 39.81 2.89
N VAL A 211 4.37 40.10 3.20
CA VAL A 211 3.98 41.34 3.88
C VAL A 211 4.52 41.39 5.31
N ASN A 212 4.41 40.29 6.07
CA ASN A 212 4.91 40.23 7.45
C ASN A 212 6.44 40.31 7.51
N THR A 213 7.15 39.65 6.59
CA THR A 213 8.62 39.76 6.49
C THR A 213 9.04 41.19 6.16
N LYS A 214 8.34 41.89 5.24
CA LYS A 214 8.59 43.32 4.95
C LYS A 214 8.31 44.22 6.16
N ARG A 215 7.40 43.83 7.06
CA ARG A 215 7.08 44.53 8.31
C ARG A 215 7.98 44.12 9.49
N GLY A 216 9.04 43.33 9.25
CA GLY A 216 9.96 42.88 10.29
C GLY A 216 9.38 41.84 11.26
N LYS A 217 8.22 41.23 10.96
CA LYS A 217 7.61 40.18 11.77
C LYS A 217 7.96 38.81 11.21
N GLU A 218 8.62 37.98 12.01
CA GLU A 218 8.89 36.59 11.63
C GLU A 218 7.64 35.71 11.75
N THR A 219 7.23 35.10 10.64
CA THR A 219 6.21 34.04 10.63
C THR A 219 6.84 32.67 10.90
N GLY A 220 6.03 31.69 11.31
CA GLY A 220 6.52 30.36 11.72
C GLY A 220 7.37 29.63 10.66
N ILE A 221 7.02 29.71 9.38
CA ILE A 221 7.79 29.08 8.30
C ILE A 221 9.11 29.80 8.05
N VAL A 222 9.12 31.14 8.06
CA VAL A 222 10.37 31.90 7.88
C VAL A 222 11.34 31.57 9.01
N ARG A 223 10.83 31.37 10.24
CA ARG A 223 11.63 30.90 11.38
C ARG A 223 12.15 29.46 11.19
N LEU A 224 11.36 28.56 10.61
CA LEU A 224 11.81 27.20 10.32
C LEU A 224 12.88 27.19 9.24
N VAL A 225 12.68 27.92 8.13
CA VAL A 225 13.65 28.01 7.04
C VAL A 225 14.95 28.65 7.53
N SER A 226 14.87 29.78 8.23
CA SER A 226 16.06 30.44 8.79
C SER A 226 16.77 29.59 9.84
N PHE A 227 16.03 28.80 10.61
CA PHE A 227 16.59 27.78 11.51
C PHE A 227 17.37 26.73 10.71
N PHE A 228 16.78 26.16 9.67
CA PHE A 228 17.46 25.16 8.83
C PHE A 228 18.71 25.74 8.16
N GLU A 229 18.64 26.96 7.61
CA GLU A 229 19.80 27.62 7.01
C GLU A 229 20.92 27.84 8.02
N ARG A 230 20.60 28.39 9.19
CA ARG A 230 21.57 28.69 10.26
C ARG A 230 22.25 27.44 10.81
N TYR A 231 21.49 26.34 10.94
CA TYR A 231 21.99 25.10 11.53
C TYR A 231 22.35 24.02 10.50
N SER A 232 22.22 24.30 9.21
CA SER A 232 22.53 23.37 8.10
C SER A 232 23.94 22.82 8.18
N PHE A 233 24.92 23.69 8.46
CA PHE A 233 26.31 23.30 8.63
C PHE A 233 26.47 22.32 9.79
N LEU A 234 25.86 22.60 10.94
CA LEU A 234 25.92 21.74 12.11
C LEU A 234 25.24 20.38 11.86
N ILE A 235 24.04 20.39 11.27
CA ILE A 235 23.32 19.16 10.89
C ILE A 235 24.20 18.32 9.96
N LYS A 236 24.81 18.93 8.93
CA LYS A 236 25.69 18.24 7.99
C LYS A 236 26.91 17.62 8.68
N GLN A 237 27.52 18.32 9.65
CA GLN A 237 28.64 17.78 10.42
C GLN A 237 28.22 16.61 11.32
N LEU A 238 27.08 16.74 12.01
CA LEU A 238 26.53 15.67 12.85
C LEU A 238 26.19 14.43 12.02
N VAL A 239 25.48 14.61 10.90
CA VAL A 239 25.14 13.52 9.96
C VAL A 239 26.40 12.86 9.40
N SER A 240 27.40 13.65 8.97
CA SER A 240 28.65 13.10 8.45
C SER A 240 29.41 12.30 9.51
N ARG A 241 29.48 12.83 10.74
CA ARG A 241 30.10 12.14 11.88
C ARG A 241 29.38 10.83 12.19
N ASP A 242 28.07 10.86 12.23
CA ASP A 242 27.25 9.69 12.57
C ASP A 242 27.37 8.60 11.50
N PHE A 243 27.34 8.97 10.22
CA PHE A 243 27.57 8.05 9.10
C PHE A 243 28.98 7.47 9.13
N LYS A 244 30.02 8.30 9.32
CA LYS A 244 31.41 7.84 9.44
C LYS A 244 31.58 6.90 10.61
N ASN A 245 30.97 7.19 11.76
CA ASN A 245 31.04 6.34 12.94
C ASN A 245 30.36 4.99 12.73
N LYS A 246 29.20 4.95 12.06
CA LYS A 246 28.46 3.70 11.79
C LYS A 246 29.28 2.70 10.96
N TYR A 247 30.03 3.18 9.98
CA TYR A 247 30.86 2.33 9.11
C TYR A 247 32.35 2.33 9.47
N LYS A 248 32.72 2.99 10.58
CA LYS A 248 34.13 3.08 11.01
C LYS A 248 34.64 1.68 11.37
N ARG A 249 35.79 1.29 10.81
CA ARG A 249 36.43 -0.02 11.05
C ARG A 249 35.60 -1.23 10.58
N SER A 250 34.58 -1.03 9.74
CA SER A 250 33.87 -2.14 9.10
C SER A 250 34.61 -2.57 7.84
N ALA A 251 34.85 -3.88 7.68
CA ALA A 251 35.54 -4.44 6.51
C ALA A 251 34.81 -4.16 5.19
N LEU A 252 33.47 -4.22 5.20
CA LEU A 252 32.61 -3.99 4.03
C LEU A 252 32.10 -2.55 3.94
N GLY A 253 32.23 -1.76 5.01
CA GLY A 253 31.82 -0.36 5.03
C GLY A 253 30.35 -0.15 4.64
N VAL A 254 30.10 0.78 3.71
CA VAL A 254 28.76 1.18 3.24
C VAL A 254 28.02 0.05 2.51
N LEU A 255 28.73 -0.97 2.00
CA LEU A 255 28.10 -2.14 1.35
C LEU A 255 27.11 -2.86 2.28
N TRP A 256 27.30 -2.77 3.60
CA TRP A 256 26.36 -3.33 4.57
C TRP A 256 24.95 -2.75 4.49
N SER A 257 24.79 -1.50 4.05
CA SER A 257 23.46 -0.90 3.85
C SER A 257 22.65 -1.59 2.75
N PHE A 258 23.34 -2.20 1.78
CA PHE A 258 22.72 -2.97 0.70
C PHE A 258 22.58 -4.45 1.09
N LEU A 259 23.66 -4.99 1.67
CA LEU A 259 23.78 -6.41 1.95
C LEU A 259 22.85 -6.87 3.08
N ASN A 260 22.67 -6.07 4.13
CA ASN A 260 21.83 -6.47 5.27
C ASN A 260 20.35 -6.67 4.85
N PRO A 261 19.67 -5.70 4.19
CA PRO A 261 18.30 -5.94 3.71
C PRO A 261 18.19 -7.13 2.76
N LEU A 262 19.15 -7.33 1.85
CA LEU A 262 19.14 -8.44 0.90
C LEU A 262 19.32 -9.80 1.59
N LEU A 263 20.28 -9.93 2.50
CA LEU A 263 20.50 -11.17 3.24
C LEU A 263 19.32 -11.48 4.16
N THR A 264 18.79 -10.48 4.84
CA THR A 264 17.60 -10.65 5.70
C THR A 264 16.40 -11.08 4.87
N MET A 265 16.17 -10.44 3.72
CA MET A 265 15.14 -10.84 2.78
C MET A 265 15.37 -12.25 2.24
N LEU A 266 16.60 -12.64 1.90
CA LEU A 266 16.92 -13.98 1.41
C LEU A 266 16.61 -15.05 2.46
N VAL A 267 17.04 -14.84 3.71
CA VAL A 267 16.75 -15.77 4.81
C VAL A 267 15.24 -15.89 5.03
N LEU A 268 14.54 -14.77 5.14
CA LEU A 268 13.09 -14.77 5.36
C LEU A 268 12.33 -15.32 4.15
N TYR A 269 12.78 -15.04 2.93
CA TYR A 269 12.21 -15.61 1.72
C TYR A 269 12.33 -17.14 1.73
N LEU A 270 13.52 -17.68 2.03
CA LEU A 270 13.72 -19.14 2.10
C LEU A 270 12.85 -19.78 3.18
N VAL A 271 12.75 -19.17 4.36
CA VAL A 271 11.92 -19.68 5.47
C VAL A 271 10.43 -19.62 5.11
N PHE A 272 9.93 -18.49 4.64
CA PHE A 272 8.49 -18.30 4.44
C PHE A 272 7.99 -18.84 3.10
N SER A 273 8.78 -18.80 2.04
CA SER A 273 8.41 -19.37 0.73
C SER A 273 8.25 -20.89 0.81
N THR A 274 9.07 -21.56 1.62
CA THR A 274 8.98 -23.03 1.80
C THR A 274 7.87 -23.43 2.77
N LEU A 275 7.59 -22.62 3.79
CA LEU A 275 6.59 -22.93 4.81
C LEU A 275 5.15 -22.56 4.41
N PHE A 276 4.95 -21.48 3.66
CA PHE A 276 3.62 -20.89 3.43
C PHE A 276 3.07 -21.00 2.01
N GLN A 277 3.77 -21.64 1.05
CA GLN A 277 3.37 -21.75 -0.38
C GLN A 277 2.59 -20.52 -0.86
N SER A 278 3.16 -19.36 -0.60
CA SER A 278 2.36 -18.15 -0.61
C SER A 278 2.00 -17.79 -2.06
N ASN A 279 0.72 -17.85 -2.42
CA ASN A 279 0.15 -17.40 -3.70
C ASN A 279 0.25 -15.87 -3.90
N ILE A 280 1.31 -15.26 -3.36
CA ILE A 280 1.56 -13.83 -3.40
C ILE A 280 2.34 -13.54 -4.67
N ARG A 281 1.74 -12.75 -5.55
CA ARG A 281 2.44 -12.23 -6.72
C ARG A 281 3.69 -11.47 -6.26
N ASN A 282 4.86 -11.93 -6.71
CA ASN A 282 6.15 -11.32 -6.38
C ASN A 282 6.44 -11.18 -4.87
N TYR A 283 6.32 -12.29 -4.13
CA TYR A 283 6.66 -12.35 -2.69
C TYR A 283 8.02 -11.70 -2.31
N PRO A 284 9.12 -11.84 -3.08
CA PRO A 284 10.37 -11.11 -2.84
C PRO A 284 10.21 -9.60 -2.65
N VAL A 285 9.43 -8.96 -3.52
CA VAL A 285 9.17 -7.51 -3.50
C VAL A 285 8.26 -7.15 -2.32
N TYR A 286 7.24 -7.97 -2.07
CA TYR A 286 6.33 -7.80 -0.92
C TYR A 286 7.06 -7.79 0.42
N LEU A 287 7.98 -8.74 0.59
CA LEU A 287 8.79 -8.88 1.79
C LEU A 287 9.80 -7.75 1.92
N LEU A 288 10.57 -7.46 0.86
CA LEU A 288 11.63 -6.46 0.91
C LEU A 288 11.08 -5.04 1.11
N SER A 289 9.97 -4.69 0.46
CA SER A 289 9.34 -3.36 0.61
C SER A 289 8.91 -3.11 2.07
N GLY A 290 8.24 -4.07 2.69
CA GLY A 290 7.86 -3.99 4.11
C GLY A 290 9.06 -3.93 5.04
N LEU A 291 10.07 -4.79 4.80
CA LEU A 291 11.28 -4.85 5.61
C LEU A 291 12.09 -3.54 5.56
N VAL A 292 12.27 -2.96 4.37
CA VAL A 292 13.03 -1.71 4.19
C VAL A 292 12.34 -0.53 4.89
N CYS A 293 11.01 -0.42 4.79
CA CYS A 293 10.23 0.60 5.48
C CYS A 293 10.29 0.43 7.00
N TRP A 294 10.10 -0.79 7.49
CA TRP A 294 10.16 -1.10 8.92
C TRP A 294 11.55 -0.86 9.51
N ASN A 295 12.60 -1.32 8.83
CA ASN A 295 13.97 -1.14 9.27
C ASN A 295 14.34 0.33 9.38
N PHE A 296 13.90 1.17 8.43
CA PHE A 296 14.11 2.60 8.54
C PHE A 296 13.40 3.20 9.75
N PHE A 297 12.12 2.87 9.98
CA PHE A 297 11.38 3.34 11.15
C PHE A 297 12.07 2.92 12.46
N SER A 298 12.42 1.65 12.58
CA SER A 298 13.09 1.08 13.75
C SER A 298 14.47 1.71 13.98
N GLU A 299 15.26 1.90 12.92
CA GLU A 299 16.57 2.55 13.00
C GLU A 299 16.44 4.03 13.40
N ALA A 300 15.58 4.79 12.71
CA ALA A 300 15.42 6.22 12.92
C ALA A 300 14.91 6.53 14.34
N SER A 301 13.88 5.81 14.80
CA SER A 301 13.32 5.96 16.16
C SER A 301 14.36 5.61 17.24
N SER A 302 15.10 4.52 17.07
CA SER A 302 16.14 4.08 18.03
C SER A 302 17.34 5.04 18.06
N MET A 303 17.76 5.57 16.90
CA MET A 303 18.82 6.57 16.81
C MET A 303 18.38 7.90 17.43
N CYS A 304 17.11 8.28 17.28
CA CYS A 304 16.54 9.45 17.95
C CYS A 304 16.48 9.26 19.47
N LEU A 305 16.08 8.07 19.96
CA LEU A 305 16.03 7.72 21.38
C LEU A 305 17.37 8.00 22.08
N MET A 306 18.49 7.62 21.44
CA MET A 306 19.84 7.83 21.97
C MET A 306 20.47 9.19 21.64
N SER A 307 19.74 10.06 20.93
CA SER A 307 20.32 11.28 20.35
C SER A 307 20.76 12.32 21.40
N ILE A 308 20.00 12.45 22.49
CA ILE A 308 20.26 13.45 23.53
C ILE A 308 21.33 12.94 24.49
N THR A 309 21.09 11.78 25.11
CA THR A 309 22.00 11.16 26.07
C THR A 309 23.37 10.86 25.45
N GLY A 310 23.41 10.43 24.19
CA GLY A 310 24.65 10.18 23.45
C GLY A 310 25.44 11.45 23.08
N ASN A 311 24.83 12.64 23.13
CA ASN A 311 25.48 13.92 22.85
C ASN A 311 25.53 14.84 24.10
N ALA A 312 25.33 14.28 25.30
CA ALA A 312 25.35 14.97 26.59
C ALA A 312 26.52 15.95 26.76
N ALA A 313 27.73 15.50 26.47
CA ALA A 313 28.95 16.30 26.64
C ALA A 313 29.02 17.54 25.74
N LEU A 314 28.33 17.54 24.60
CA LEU A 314 28.22 18.71 23.71
C LEU A 314 27.11 19.64 24.17
N LEU A 315 25.98 19.07 24.61
CA LEU A 315 24.81 19.79 25.10
C LEU A 315 25.12 20.65 26.34
N THR A 316 25.99 20.16 27.23
CA THR A 316 26.39 20.90 28.45
C THR A 316 27.41 22.01 28.18
N LYS A 317 28.08 22.00 27.02
CA LYS A 317 29.18 22.93 26.71
C LYS A 317 28.82 24.03 25.71
N VAL A 318 27.87 23.76 24.80
CA VAL A 318 27.51 24.70 23.73
C VAL A 318 26.00 24.84 23.66
N TYR A 319 25.52 26.08 23.71
CA TYR A 319 24.10 26.36 23.57
C TYR A 319 23.65 26.16 22.11
N VAL A 320 22.98 25.04 21.86
CA VAL A 320 22.40 24.67 20.57
C VAL A 320 20.96 24.18 20.79
N PRO A 321 19.99 24.52 19.91
CA PRO A 321 18.65 23.96 19.98
C PRO A 321 18.67 22.43 20.00
N MET A 322 18.18 21.83 21.08
CA MET A 322 18.25 20.38 21.34
C MET A 322 17.52 19.54 20.27
N PHE A 323 16.55 20.11 19.57
CA PHE A 323 15.82 19.46 18.48
C PHE A 323 16.72 19.02 17.31
N ILE A 324 17.89 19.65 17.15
CA ILE A 324 18.84 19.36 16.07
C ILE A 324 19.41 17.94 16.19
N TYR A 325 19.55 17.41 17.41
CA TYR A 325 20.16 16.09 17.62
C TYR A 325 19.24 14.93 17.20
N PRO A 326 17.95 14.85 17.61
CA PRO A 326 17.03 13.87 17.05
C PRO A 326 16.89 14.03 15.53
N LEU A 327 16.79 15.27 15.03
CA LEU A 327 16.64 15.52 13.61
C LEU A 327 17.86 15.03 12.80
N SER A 328 19.09 15.30 13.25
CA SER A 328 20.29 14.83 12.55
C SER A 328 20.37 13.31 12.52
N ARG A 329 19.95 12.63 13.60
CA ARG A 329 19.87 11.18 13.67
C ARG A 329 18.85 10.61 12.69
N ALA A 330 17.63 11.17 12.65
CA ALA A 330 16.61 10.78 11.69
C ALA A 330 17.08 10.97 10.23
N ILE A 331 17.73 12.09 9.91
CA ILE A 331 18.30 12.35 8.58
C ILE A 331 19.41 11.33 8.24
N SER A 332 20.26 10.98 9.21
CA SER A 332 21.30 9.97 9.00
C SER A 332 20.68 8.60 8.66
N SER A 333 19.61 8.19 9.35
CA SER A 333 18.86 6.99 9.01
C SER A 333 18.15 7.09 7.67
N LEU A 334 17.69 8.28 7.27
CA LEU A 334 17.06 8.50 5.96
C LEU A 334 18.04 8.23 4.82
N ILE A 335 19.30 8.65 4.97
CA ILE A 335 20.35 8.33 3.99
C ILE A 335 20.52 6.81 3.85
N ASN A 336 20.54 6.07 4.97
CA ASN A 336 20.64 4.61 4.94
C ASN A 336 19.44 3.96 4.26
N PHE A 337 18.24 4.48 4.51
CA PHE A 337 17.02 4.04 3.84
C PHE A 337 17.07 4.29 2.33
N LEU A 338 17.52 5.46 1.89
CA LEU A 338 17.69 5.76 0.47
C LEU A 338 18.70 4.80 -0.20
N LEU A 339 19.76 4.41 0.51
CA LEU A 339 20.67 3.35 0.04
C LEU A 339 19.98 1.97 0.00
N ALA A 340 19.12 1.67 0.98
CA ALA A 340 18.34 0.44 1.05
C ALA A 340 17.19 0.36 0.02
N LEU A 341 16.81 1.48 -0.61
CA LEU A 341 15.91 1.47 -1.77
C LEU A 341 16.60 0.91 -3.02
N VAL A 342 17.91 1.09 -3.18
CA VAL A 342 18.65 0.57 -4.33
C VAL A 342 18.49 -0.95 -4.52
N PRO A 343 18.72 -1.80 -3.50
CA PRO A 343 18.49 -3.24 -3.66
C PRO A 343 17.00 -3.58 -3.87
N LEU A 344 16.07 -2.78 -3.32
CA LEU A 344 14.64 -2.95 -3.59
C LEU A 344 14.31 -2.72 -5.07
N PHE A 345 14.84 -1.65 -5.67
CA PHE A 345 14.73 -1.39 -7.11
C PHE A 345 15.42 -2.47 -7.96
N ALA A 346 16.57 -2.98 -7.51
CA ALA A 346 17.21 -4.10 -8.20
C ALA A 346 16.33 -5.35 -8.23
N VAL A 347 15.69 -5.71 -7.10
CA VAL A 347 14.77 -6.86 -7.02
C VAL A 347 13.53 -6.64 -7.89
N LEU A 348 12.99 -5.42 -7.97
CA LEU A 348 11.88 -5.09 -8.87
C LEU A 348 12.21 -5.36 -10.34
N ILE A 349 13.40 -4.96 -10.78
CA ILE A 349 13.86 -5.19 -12.15
C ILE A 349 14.05 -6.69 -12.41
N ILE A 350 14.65 -7.42 -11.47
CA ILE A 350 14.88 -8.87 -11.59
C ILE A 350 13.55 -9.64 -11.65
N THR A 351 12.56 -9.22 -10.87
CA THR A 351 11.21 -9.82 -10.83
C THR A 351 10.31 -9.37 -11.98
N LYS A 352 10.84 -8.59 -12.94
CA LYS A 352 10.14 -8.08 -14.13
C LYS A 352 8.88 -7.28 -13.79
N VAL A 353 8.87 -6.58 -12.67
CA VAL A 353 7.82 -5.60 -12.37
C VAL A 353 8.02 -4.38 -13.25
N SER A 354 6.99 -4.00 -14.02
CA SER A 354 7.04 -2.82 -14.88
C SER A 354 7.28 -1.55 -14.07
N LEU A 355 8.29 -0.76 -14.44
CA LEU A 355 8.50 0.56 -13.86
C LEU A 355 7.55 1.55 -14.52
N THR A 356 6.52 1.97 -13.79
CA THR A 356 5.47 2.86 -14.27
C THR A 356 5.60 4.28 -13.67
N ALA A 357 4.74 5.23 -14.06
CA ALA A 357 4.85 6.62 -13.62
C ALA A 357 4.53 6.83 -12.13
N GLU A 358 3.83 5.87 -11.51
CA GLU A 358 3.36 5.87 -10.13
C GLU A 358 4.51 5.88 -9.12
N PHE A 359 5.70 5.44 -9.53
CA PHE A 359 6.92 5.52 -8.71
C PHE A 359 7.27 6.95 -8.29
N PHE A 360 6.87 7.97 -9.07
CA PHE A 360 7.03 9.38 -8.68
C PHE A 360 6.18 9.79 -7.46
N LEU A 361 5.25 8.92 -7.01
CA LEU A 361 4.46 9.12 -5.79
C LEU A 361 5.16 8.59 -4.54
N LEU A 362 6.21 7.76 -4.66
CA LEU A 362 6.99 7.25 -3.53
C LEU A 362 7.55 8.34 -2.61
N PRO A 363 8.08 9.48 -3.10
CA PRO A 363 8.57 10.55 -2.24
C PRO A 363 7.55 11.01 -1.19
N PHE A 364 6.25 10.98 -1.49
CA PHE A 364 5.21 11.29 -0.50
C PHE A 364 5.21 10.28 0.65
N GLY A 365 5.24 8.97 0.35
CA GLY A 365 5.33 7.91 1.35
C GLY A 365 6.62 7.99 2.18
N ILE A 366 7.74 8.33 1.53
CA ILE A 366 9.05 8.52 2.20
C ILE A 366 8.99 9.68 3.21
N VAL A 367 8.40 10.81 2.81
CA VAL A 367 8.23 11.96 3.71
C VAL A 367 7.32 11.61 4.88
N CYS A 368 6.19 10.94 4.64
CA CYS A 368 5.28 10.51 5.70
C CYS A 368 5.99 9.56 6.69
N LEU A 369 6.73 8.58 6.18
CA LEU A 369 7.49 7.65 7.01
C LEU A 369 8.59 8.35 7.82
N PHE A 370 9.28 9.33 7.23
CA PHE A 370 10.28 10.15 7.92
C PHE A 370 9.65 10.97 9.05
N LEU A 371 8.55 11.67 8.78
CA LEU A 371 7.84 12.49 9.78
C LEU A 371 7.27 11.63 10.92
N PHE A 372 6.71 10.47 10.59
CA PHE A 372 6.25 9.49 11.57
C PHE A 372 7.40 9.03 12.49
N SER A 373 8.51 8.60 11.89
CA SER A 373 9.70 8.12 12.61
C SER A 373 10.30 9.21 13.49
N LEU A 374 10.37 10.45 13.01
CA LEU A 374 10.82 11.60 13.78
C LEU A 374 9.88 11.90 14.94
N GLY A 375 8.57 11.85 14.72
CA GLY A 375 7.56 12.07 15.77
C GLY A 375 7.70 11.10 16.94
N ILE A 376 7.71 9.81 16.63
CA ILE A 376 7.97 8.75 17.64
C ILE A 376 9.36 8.93 18.27
N GLY A 377 10.38 9.21 17.45
CA GLY A 377 11.74 9.46 17.91
C GLY A 377 11.87 10.61 18.92
N LEU A 378 11.09 11.69 18.78
CA LEU A 378 11.08 12.80 19.73
C LEU A 378 10.44 12.42 21.08
N ILE A 379 9.38 11.62 21.06
CA ILE A 379 8.73 11.08 22.26
C ILE A 379 9.74 10.20 23.02
N LEU A 380 10.41 9.30 22.29
CA LEU A 380 11.39 8.38 22.85
C LEU A 380 12.64 9.11 23.36
N ALA A 381 13.17 10.08 22.61
CA ALA A 381 14.31 10.89 23.04
C ALA A 381 14.01 11.64 24.34
N SER A 382 12.81 12.22 24.45
CA SER A 382 12.36 12.90 25.66
C SER A 382 12.26 11.92 26.84
N SER A 383 11.70 10.74 26.61
CA SER A 383 11.49 9.72 27.64
C SER A 383 12.82 9.14 28.14
N MET A 384 13.78 8.90 27.24
CA MET A 384 15.10 8.35 27.54
C MET A 384 15.92 9.24 28.49
N VAL A 385 15.75 10.57 28.40
CA VAL A 385 16.44 11.51 29.28
C VAL A 385 15.99 11.35 30.74
N PHE A 386 14.70 11.09 30.97
CA PHE A 386 14.17 10.90 32.34
C PHE A 386 14.28 9.44 32.80
N PHE A 387 14.09 8.48 31.89
CA PHE A 387 14.03 7.06 32.17
C PHE A 387 14.96 6.28 31.24
N ARG A 388 16.10 5.81 31.77
CA ARG A 388 17.08 5.04 30.97
C ARG A 388 16.53 3.69 30.49
N ASP A 389 15.56 3.12 31.19
CA ASP A 389 14.92 1.84 30.82
C ASP A 389 14.08 1.94 29.54
N THR A 390 13.79 3.15 29.06
CA THR A 390 13.11 3.39 27.78
C THR A 390 13.80 2.66 26.63
N GLN A 391 15.14 2.53 26.64
CA GLN A 391 15.87 1.83 25.59
C GLN A 391 15.49 0.34 25.51
N PHE A 392 15.39 -0.34 26.66
CA PHE A 392 15.03 -1.77 26.70
C PHE A 392 13.56 -1.98 26.35
N LEU A 393 12.68 -1.15 26.93
CA LEU A 393 11.25 -1.20 26.67
C LEU A 393 10.96 -0.96 25.18
N TRP A 394 11.63 0.01 24.55
CA TRP A 394 11.49 0.29 23.13
C TRP A 394 11.91 -0.90 22.26
N GLY A 395 13.00 -1.58 22.61
CA GLY A 395 13.45 -2.78 21.89
C GLY A 395 12.37 -3.88 21.84
N VAL A 396 11.70 -4.14 22.96
CA VAL A 396 10.61 -5.12 23.05
C VAL A 396 9.37 -4.66 22.29
N ILE A 397 8.98 -3.39 22.44
CA ILE A 397 7.82 -2.81 21.75
C ILE A 397 8.03 -2.83 20.23
N ALA A 398 9.20 -2.43 19.75
CA ALA A 398 9.52 -2.45 18.33
C ALA A 398 9.46 -3.89 17.79
N MET A 399 10.00 -4.88 18.52
CA MET A 399 9.91 -6.28 18.11
C MET A 399 8.45 -6.76 18.00
N LEU A 400 7.62 -6.53 19.02
CA LEU A 400 6.19 -6.88 19.00
C LEU A 400 5.46 -6.21 17.85
N TRP A 401 5.73 -4.93 17.63
CA TRP A 401 5.05 -4.13 16.61
C TRP A 401 5.46 -4.54 15.19
N MET A 402 6.69 -5.03 15.00
CA MET A 402 7.12 -5.63 13.73
C MET A 402 6.23 -6.80 13.34
N TYR A 403 5.94 -7.72 14.27
CA TYR A 403 5.09 -8.88 14.01
C TYR A 403 3.60 -8.55 13.92
N LEU A 404 3.16 -7.51 14.63
CA LEU A 404 1.80 -6.95 14.51
C LEU A 404 1.58 -6.24 13.16
N THR A 405 2.64 -5.90 12.44
CA THR A 405 2.54 -5.32 11.10
C THR A 405 2.66 -6.44 10.07
N PRO A 406 1.79 -6.53 9.04
CA PRO A 406 1.83 -7.61 8.06
C PRO A 406 3.01 -7.44 7.10
N ILE A 407 4.24 -7.64 7.60
CA ILE A 407 5.48 -7.53 6.84
C ILE A 407 5.79 -8.87 6.16
N PHE A 408 5.70 -9.96 6.93
CA PHE A 408 6.09 -11.32 6.49
C PHE A 408 4.92 -12.13 5.92
N TYR A 409 3.68 -11.66 6.13
CA TYR A 409 2.45 -12.38 5.78
C TYR A 409 1.41 -11.45 5.15
N LEU A 410 0.38 -12.04 4.55
CA LEU A 410 -0.72 -11.31 3.91
C LEU A 410 -1.78 -10.85 4.89
N GLU A 411 -2.49 -9.79 4.53
CA GLU A 411 -3.65 -9.37 5.34
C GLU A 411 -4.81 -10.37 5.27
N SER A 412 -4.92 -11.16 4.21
CA SER A 412 -6.00 -12.13 4.01
C SER A 412 -5.99 -13.27 5.04
N ILE A 413 -4.83 -13.58 5.63
CA ILE A 413 -4.73 -14.61 6.67
C ILE A 413 -5.20 -14.12 8.05
N ILE A 414 -5.45 -12.82 8.20
CA ILE A 414 -5.83 -12.22 9.49
C ILE A 414 -7.33 -12.43 9.72
N PRO A 415 -7.74 -13.06 10.84
CA PRO A 415 -9.16 -13.22 11.15
C PRO A 415 -9.89 -11.87 11.23
N ARG A 416 -11.12 -11.80 10.70
CA ARG A 416 -11.92 -10.56 10.60
C ARG A 416 -12.05 -9.81 11.94
N GLN A 417 -12.13 -10.52 13.05
CA GLN A 417 -12.22 -9.94 14.41
C GLN A 417 -11.00 -9.07 14.80
N TRP A 418 -9.81 -9.42 14.32
CA TRP A 418 -8.58 -8.69 14.62
C TRP A 418 -8.27 -7.59 13.59
N MET A 419 -8.98 -7.58 12.46
CA MET A 419 -8.71 -6.65 11.34
C MET A 419 -8.79 -5.17 11.76
N LEU A 420 -9.65 -4.83 12.74
CA LEU A 420 -9.74 -3.46 13.25
C LEU A 420 -8.45 -3.01 13.96
N LEU A 421 -7.83 -3.89 14.75
CA LEU A 421 -6.57 -3.61 15.44
C LEU A 421 -5.44 -3.34 14.44
N TYR A 422 -5.36 -4.15 13.38
CA TYR A 422 -4.39 -3.98 12.31
C TYR A 422 -4.64 -2.68 11.52
N LYS A 423 -5.90 -2.35 11.22
CA LYS A 423 -6.27 -1.10 10.55
C LYS A 423 -6.03 0.14 11.42
N MET A 424 -5.88 0.02 12.73
CA MET A 424 -5.48 1.13 13.61
C MET A 424 -3.97 1.37 13.61
N ASN A 425 -3.15 0.42 13.12
CA ASN A 425 -1.71 0.53 13.10
C ASN A 425 -1.24 1.57 12.04
N PRO A 426 -0.56 2.67 12.42
CA PRO A 426 -0.07 3.67 11.47
C PRO A 426 0.94 3.10 10.46
N MET A 427 1.80 2.16 10.88
CA MET A 427 2.80 1.55 10.00
C MET A 427 2.16 0.65 8.94
N TYR A 428 1.00 0.08 9.22
CA TYR A 428 0.25 -0.70 8.22
C TYR A 428 -0.14 0.19 7.02
N HIS A 429 -0.69 1.38 7.28
CA HIS A 429 -1.07 2.32 6.21
C HIS A 429 0.13 2.82 5.41
N ILE A 430 1.25 3.10 6.07
CA ILE A 430 2.46 3.55 5.38
C ILE A 430 3.02 2.42 4.51
N ILE A 431 3.17 1.20 5.02
CA ILE A 431 3.71 0.07 4.25
C ILE A 431 2.77 -0.31 3.10
N SER A 432 1.46 -0.32 3.35
CA SER A 432 0.45 -0.56 2.31
C SER A 432 0.57 0.46 1.17
N PHE A 433 0.76 1.74 1.50
CA PHE A 433 0.99 2.79 0.50
C PHE A 433 2.20 2.51 -0.40
N PHE A 434 3.33 2.05 0.18
CA PHE A 434 4.49 1.64 -0.62
C PHE A 434 4.18 0.42 -1.49
N ARG A 435 3.47 -0.58 -0.96
CA ARG A 435 3.16 -1.81 -1.69
C ARG A 435 2.24 -1.59 -2.89
N ILE A 436 1.21 -0.78 -2.74
CA ILE A 436 0.29 -0.45 -3.84
C ILE A 436 1.08 0.15 -5.01
N ILE A 437 1.99 1.10 -4.73
CA ILE A 437 2.82 1.71 -5.78
C ILE A 437 3.82 0.70 -6.38
N LEU A 438 4.50 -0.09 -5.55
CA LEU A 438 5.62 -0.94 -5.98
C LEU A 438 5.19 -2.28 -6.60
N ILE A 439 4.03 -2.81 -6.23
CA ILE A 439 3.57 -4.17 -6.61
C ILE A 439 2.39 -4.07 -7.56
N GLU A 440 1.39 -3.26 -7.23
CA GLU A 440 0.17 -3.13 -8.02
C GLU A 440 0.35 -2.15 -9.20
N ASN A 441 1.40 -1.32 -9.17
CA ASN A 441 1.69 -0.29 -10.19
C ASN A 441 0.51 0.66 -10.43
N VAL A 442 -0.29 0.90 -9.39
CA VAL A 442 -1.41 1.85 -9.41
C VAL A 442 -1.19 2.91 -8.35
N SER A 443 -1.85 4.05 -8.53
CA SER A 443 -1.84 5.08 -7.49
C SER A 443 -2.73 4.65 -6.33
N PRO A 444 -2.29 4.81 -5.07
CA PRO A 444 -3.11 4.52 -3.92
C PRO A 444 -4.41 5.34 -3.91
N GLU A 445 -5.45 4.79 -3.30
CA GLU A 445 -6.71 5.51 -3.16
C GLU A 445 -6.52 6.84 -2.40
N PRO A 446 -7.33 7.88 -2.68
CA PRO A 446 -7.28 9.15 -1.94
C PRO A 446 -7.39 8.99 -0.41
N LYS A 447 -8.14 7.97 0.03
CA LYS A 447 -8.24 7.61 1.45
C LYS A 447 -6.91 7.15 2.04
N ALA A 448 -6.12 6.38 1.28
CA ALA A 448 -4.80 5.92 1.71
C ALA A 448 -3.84 7.10 1.91
N TYR A 449 -3.88 8.10 1.03
CA TYR A 449 -3.12 9.35 1.23
C TYR A 449 -3.47 10.06 2.54
N LEU A 450 -4.77 10.20 2.83
CA LEU A 450 -5.23 10.83 4.07
C LEU A 450 -4.80 10.04 5.31
N LEU A 451 -4.95 8.72 5.30
CA LEU A 451 -4.57 7.87 6.42
C LEU A 451 -3.05 7.89 6.66
N CYS A 452 -2.24 7.85 5.60
CA CYS A 452 -0.79 7.98 5.67
C CYS A 452 -0.36 9.34 6.22
N LEU A 453 -1.04 10.42 5.81
CA LEU A 453 -0.80 11.76 6.30
C LEU A 453 -1.15 11.91 7.79
N LEU A 454 -2.31 11.39 8.22
CA LEU A 454 -2.71 11.37 9.62
C LEU A 454 -1.74 10.54 10.49
N ALA A 455 -1.34 9.37 9.98
CA ALA A 455 -0.34 8.51 10.60
C ALA A 455 0.99 9.24 10.83
N ALA A 456 1.39 10.15 9.93
CA ALA A 456 2.61 10.93 10.08
C ALA A 456 2.45 12.17 10.99
N ILE A 457 1.39 12.97 10.79
CA ILE A 457 1.22 14.27 11.44
C ILE A 457 0.86 14.11 12.93
N ILE A 458 0.02 13.14 13.30
CA ILE A 458 -0.43 12.98 14.69
C ILE A 458 0.77 12.69 15.62
N PRO A 459 1.62 11.68 15.36
CA PRO A 459 2.77 11.39 16.22
C PRO A 459 3.83 12.49 16.18
N LEU A 460 4.01 13.15 15.04
CA LEU A 460 4.92 14.30 14.94
C LEU A 460 4.47 15.46 15.83
N THR A 461 3.18 15.80 15.80
CA THR A 461 2.62 16.89 16.60
C THR A 461 2.72 16.58 18.08
N VAL A 462 2.34 15.36 18.48
CA VAL A 462 2.47 14.89 19.87
C VAL A 462 3.93 14.91 20.32
N GLY A 463 4.85 14.39 19.49
CA GLY A 463 6.28 14.38 19.77
C GLY A 463 6.88 15.78 19.93
N ILE A 464 6.52 16.73 19.07
CA ILE A 464 6.97 18.13 19.17
C ILE A 464 6.43 18.77 20.46
N ILE A 465 5.16 18.55 20.81
CA ILE A 465 4.56 19.11 22.02
C ILE A 465 5.27 18.58 23.27
N ILE A 466 5.48 17.27 23.35
CA ILE A 466 6.16 16.63 24.48
C ILE A 466 7.59 17.16 24.59
N PHE A 467 8.36 17.12 23.50
CA PHE A 467 9.75 17.57 23.47
C PHE A 467 9.89 19.04 23.86
N LYS A 468 9.00 19.91 23.36
CA LYS A 468 9.03 21.35 23.69
C LYS A 468 8.73 21.61 25.17
N LYS A 469 7.87 20.79 25.80
CA LYS A 469 7.56 20.90 27.24
C LYS A 469 8.68 20.36 28.12
N THR A 470 9.43 19.36 27.66
CA THR A 470 10.44 18.67 28.48
C THR A 470 11.85 19.21 28.31
N LYS A 471 12.18 19.83 27.17
CA LYS A 471 13.55 20.27 26.82
C LYS A 471 14.25 21.11 27.89
N ASP A 472 13.52 21.96 28.63
CA ASP A 472 14.12 22.88 29.60
C ASP A 472 14.63 22.12 30.85
N LYS A 473 14.13 20.91 31.07
CA LYS A 473 14.56 20.04 32.17
C LYS A 473 15.72 19.12 31.79
N PHE A 474 16.05 18.96 30.51
CA PHE A 474 17.03 17.97 30.07
C PHE A 474 18.40 18.14 30.73
N ILE A 475 18.85 19.39 30.93
CA ILE A 475 20.15 19.70 31.55
C ILE A 475 20.24 19.19 33.00
N LEU A 476 19.12 18.97 33.69
CA LEU A 476 19.11 18.47 35.07
C LEU A 476 19.28 16.96 35.17
N TYR A 477 19.02 16.21 34.09
CA TYR A 477 18.96 14.75 34.09
C TYR A 477 20.02 14.08 33.19
N ILE A 478 20.77 14.90 32.44
CA ILE A 478 21.89 14.48 31.58
C ILE A 478 23.19 14.73 32.34
#